data_AF-A0A9E3WRE4-F1
#
_entry.id   AF-A0A9E3WRE4-F1
#
_cell.length_a   1.000
_cell.length_b   1.000
_cell.length_c   1.000
_cell.angle_alpha   90.00
_cell.angle_beta   90.00
_cell.angle_gamma   90.00
#
_symmetry.space_group_name_H-M   'P 1'
#
loop_
_entity.id
_entity.type
_entity.pdbx_description
1 polymer ?
#
loop_
_entity_poly.entity_id
_entity_poly.type
_entity_poly.pdbx_seq_one_letter_code
_entity_poly.pdbx_strand_id
1 'polypeptide(L)'
;MSDVTEPARRQRIVDIHAEPGSREALEAQHGQVWDTSEMSKDFDAIGFMAPFIVVNRKSDGAKGSLEFQHSPRFYFNFVTD
;
A
#
# COMPACT_ATOMS: atom_id res chain seq x y z
N MET A 1 -2.26 -25.52 5.89
CA MET A 1 -2.30 -24.54 6.98
C MET A 1 -3.07 -23.35 6.45
N SER A 2 -4.28 -23.09 6.93
CA SER A 2 -5.07 -21.94 6.46
C SER A 2 -4.33 -20.66 6.86
N ASP A 3 -4.13 -19.76 5.90
CA ASP A 3 -3.52 -18.46 6.19
C ASP A 3 -4.45 -17.70 7.15
N VAL A 4 -4.00 -17.56 8.40
CA VAL A 4 -4.78 -16.92 9.48
C VAL A 4 -5.02 -15.44 9.23
N THR A 5 -4.24 -14.83 8.32
CA THR A 5 -4.35 -13.43 7.96
C THR A 5 -5.33 -13.18 6.81
N GLU A 6 -5.69 -14.22 6.05
CA GLU A 6 -6.58 -14.16 4.90
C GLU A 6 -7.92 -13.45 5.16
N PRO A 7 -8.68 -13.75 6.25
CA PRO A 7 -9.95 -13.08 6.51
C PRO A 7 -9.78 -11.58 6.76
N ALA A 8 -8.77 -11.19 7.56
CA ALA A 8 -8.48 -9.79 7.83
C ALA A 8 -8.03 -9.05 6.56
N ARG A 9 -7.23 -9.72 5.73
CA ARG A 9 -6.74 -9.19 4.46
C ARG A 9 -7.86 -8.99 3.45
N ARG A 10 -8.81 -9.93 3.35
CA ARG A 10 -10.02 -9.76 2.51
C ARG A 10 -10.88 -8.61 3.00
N GLN A 11 -11.11 -8.49 4.31
CA GLN A 11 -11.88 -7.39 4.86
C GLN A 11 -11.24 -6.05 4.50
N ARG A 12 -9.92 -5.94 4.67
CA ARG A 12 -9.19 -4.71 4.33
C ARG A 12 -9.28 -4.33 2.84
N ILE A 13 -9.25 -5.31 1.94
CA ILE A 13 -9.50 -5.08 0.50
C ILE A 13 -10.91 -4.52 0.28
N VAL A 14 -11.92 -5.07 0.97
CA VAL A 14 -13.30 -4.56 0.89
C VAL A 14 -13.37 -3.13 1.40
N ASP A 15 -12.75 -2.81 2.53
CA ASP A 15 -12.74 -1.46 3.08
C ASP A 15 -12.08 -0.45 2.11
N ILE A 16 -10.92 -0.82 1.54
CA ILE A 16 -10.22 0.00 0.54
C ILE A 16 -11.05 0.18 -0.74
N HIS A 17 -11.82 -0.85 -1.14
CA HIS A 17 -12.66 -0.80 -2.34
C HIS A 17 -14.03 -0.16 -2.10
N ALA A 18 -14.51 -0.08 -0.86
CA ALA A 18 -15.79 0.54 -0.52
C ALA A 18 -15.76 2.05 -0.73
N GLU A 19 -14.59 2.67 -0.52
CA GLU A 19 -14.34 4.08 -0.75
C GLU A 19 -13.12 4.23 -1.67
N PRO A 20 -13.25 3.96 -2.99
CA PRO A 20 -12.16 4.22 -3.92
C PRO A 20 -11.93 5.73 -3.95
N GLY A 21 -10.92 6.17 -3.20
CA GLY A 21 -10.62 7.56 -3.02
C GLY A 21 -9.97 8.15 -4.26
N SER A 22 -10.28 9.42 -4.54
CA SER A 22 -9.37 10.27 -5.31
C SER A 22 -8.04 10.38 -4.57
N ARG A 23 -6.96 10.70 -5.29
CA ARG A 23 -5.63 10.91 -4.70
C ARG A 23 -5.72 11.85 -3.49
N GLU A 24 -6.47 12.94 -3.63
CA GLU A 24 -6.64 13.98 -2.62
C GLU A 24 -7.29 13.45 -1.32
N ALA A 25 -8.23 12.51 -1.43
CA ALA A 25 -8.89 11.92 -0.27
C ALA A 25 -7.93 10.99 0.48
N LEU A 26 -7.17 10.19 -0.26
CA LEU A 26 -6.12 9.34 0.31
C LEU A 26 -5.00 10.18 0.93
N GLU A 27 -4.62 11.29 0.31
CA GLU A 27 -3.61 12.21 0.84
C GLU A 27 -4.10 12.90 2.11
N ALA A 28 -5.38 13.28 2.18
CA ALA A 28 -5.97 13.83 3.39
C ALA A 28 -5.97 12.82 4.56
N GLN A 29 -6.14 11.53 4.27
CA GLN A 29 -6.22 10.47 5.30
C GLN A 29 -4.84 9.92 5.71
N HIS A 30 -3.93 9.74 4.76
CA HIS A 30 -2.67 9.02 4.94
C HIS A 30 -1.43 9.90 4.76
N GLY A 31 -1.61 11.17 4.38
CA GLY A 31 -0.53 12.09 4.06
C GLY A 31 0.01 11.85 2.66
N GLN A 32 1.13 11.14 2.54
CA GLN A 32 1.78 10.93 1.25
C GLN A 32 1.10 9.77 0.51
N VAL A 33 0.71 10.02 -0.74
CA VAL A 33 0.18 9.01 -1.67
C VAL A 33 1.06 9.00 -2.90
N TRP A 34 1.36 7.79 -3.36
CA TRP A 34 2.17 7.56 -4.55
C TRP A 34 1.32 6.90 -5.63
N ASP A 35 1.45 7.37 -6.86
CA ASP A 35 1.14 6.55 -8.03
C ASP A 35 2.25 5.50 -8.29
N THR A 36 2.07 4.64 -9.31
CA THR A 36 3.03 3.55 -9.60
C THR A 36 4.43 4.06 -9.98
N SER A 37 4.49 5.20 -10.67
CA SER A 37 5.74 5.84 -11.10
C SER A 37 6.44 6.50 -9.91
N GLU A 38 5.69 7.19 -9.05
CA GLU A 38 6.22 7.81 -7.84
C GLU A 38 6.72 6.74 -6.84
N MET A 39 5.94 5.68 -6.64
CA MET A 39 6.32 4.56 -5.77
C MET A 39 7.62 3.89 -6.24
N SER A 40 7.76 3.68 -7.55
CA SER A 40 8.97 3.09 -8.13
C SER A 40 10.21 3.98 -8.01
N LYS A 41 10.05 5.30 -7.86
CA LYS A 41 11.17 6.23 -7.64
C LYS A 41 11.68 6.19 -6.20
N ASP A 42 10.77 6.07 -5.24
CA ASP A 42 11.10 6.12 -3.81
C ASP A 42 11.37 4.74 -3.21
N PHE A 43 10.88 3.68 -3.84
CA PHE A 43 10.92 2.33 -3.30
C PHE A 43 11.33 1.26 -4.33
N ASP A 44 11.90 0.17 -3.83
CA ASP A 44 12.05 -1.09 -4.56
C ASP A 44 11.02 -2.11 -4.04
N ALA A 45 10.18 -2.63 -4.93
CA ALA A 45 9.19 -3.65 -4.59
C ALA A 45 9.86 -5.02 -4.37
N ILE A 46 9.65 -5.62 -3.19
CA ILE A 46 10.25 -6.90 -2.78
C ILE A 46 9.23 -8.03 -2.88
N GLY A 47 7.98 -7.77 -2.50
CA GLY A 47 6.95 -8.80 -2.45
C GLY A 47 5.56 -8.19 -2.44
N PHE A 48 4.56 -8.95 -2.90
CA PHE A 48 3.21 -8.45 -3.07
C PHE A 48 2.21 -9.40 -2.45
N MET A 49 1.33 -8.86 -1.61
CA MET A 49 0.21 -9.59 -1.03
C MET A 49 -0.93 -8.62 -0.72
N ALA A 50 -1.81 -8.42 -1.71
CA ALA A 50 -2.92 -7.46 -1.64
C ALA A 50 -3.64 -7.48 -0.29
N PRO A 51 -3.92 -6.34 0.36
CA PRO A 51 -3.72 -4.97 -0.12
C PRO A 51 -2.32 -4.41 0.18
N PHE A 52 -1.35 -5.26 0.53
CA PHE A 52 -0.01 -4.83 0.92
C PHE A 52 1.04 -5.12 -0.15
N ILE A 53 2.06 -4.28 -0.21
CA ILE A 53 3.29 -4.49 -0.96
C ILE A 53 4.48 -4.25 -0.02
N VAL A 54 5.39 -5.21 0.04
CA VAL A 54 6.64 -5.11 0.80
C VAL A 54 7.65 -4.37 -0.06
N VAL A 55 8.29 -3.36 0.53
CA VAL A 55 9.17 -2.44 -0.17
C VAL A 55 10.45 -2.16 0.61
N ASN A 56 11.48 -1.76 -0.11
CA ASN A 56 12.68 -1.13 0.45
C ASN A 56 12.69 0.34 0.05
N ARG A 57 12.74 1.27 1.01
CA ARG A 57 12.83 2.71 0.71
C ARG A 57 14.25 3.07 0.27
N LYS A 58 14.38 3.73 -0.87
CA LYS A 58 15.68 4.03 -1.50
C LYS A 58 16.49 5.10 -0.77
N SER A 59 15.83 6.04 -0.10
CA SER A 59 16.50 7.16 0.57
C SER A 59 17.36 6.73 1.76
N ASP A 60 16.96 5.69 2.48
CA ASP A 60 17.63 5.23 3.71
C ASP A 60 17.75 3.71 3.85
N GLY A 61 17.27 2.93 2.87
CA GLY A 61 17.30 1.47 2.91
C GLY A 61 16.33 0.85 3.91
N ALA A 62 15.33 1.60 4.40
CA ALA A 62 14.36 1.08 5.34
C ALA A 62 13.39 0.12 4.66
N LYS A 63 13.33 -1.12 5.15
CA LYS A 63 12.35 -2.12 4.71
C LYS A 63 11.02 -1.89 5.42
N GLY A 64 9.92 -2.07 4.70
CA GLY A 64 8.59 -1.94 5.25
C GLY A 64 7.51 -2.41 4.29
N SER A 65 6.28 -1.95 4.52
CA SER A 65 5.15 -2.22 3.65
C SER A 65 4.34 -0.96 3.37
N LEU A 66 3.71 -0.95 2.19
CA LEU A 66 2.70 0.03 1.79
C LEU A 66 1.36 -0.68 1.62
N GLU A 67 0.28 0.01 1.91
CA GLU A 67 -1.05 -0.36 1.44
C GLU A 67 -1.26 0.15 0.01
N PHE A 68 -2.12 -0.52 -0.75
CA PHE A 68 -2.52 -0.02 -2.07
C PHE A 68 -3.99 -0.29 -2.36
N GLN A 69 -4.60 0.63 -3.12
CA GLN A 69 -5.87 0.40 -3.81
C GLN A 69 -5.63 0.06 -5.28
N HIS A 70 -6.45 -0.81 -5.89
CA HIS A 70 -6.18 -1.31 -7.24
C HIS A 70 -6.70 -0.38 -8.36
N SER A 71 -7.73 0.43 -8.11
CA SER A 71 -8.38 1.24 -9.16
C SER A 71 -9.04 2.51 -8.61
N PRO A 72 -8.49 3.72 -8.88
CA PRO A 72 -7.17 3.99 -9.50
C PRO A 72 -6.01 3.46 -8.64
N ARG A 73 -4.88 3.03 -9.23
CA ARG A 73 -3.77 2.44 -8.48
C ARG A 73 -3.01 3.51 -7.69
N PHE A 74 -3.11 3.44 -6.36
CA PHE A 74 -2.35 4.28 -5.44
C PHE A 74 -1.76 3.46 -4.31
N TYR A 75 -0.60 3.90 -3.82
CA TYR A 75 0.12 3.33 -2.69
C TYR A 75 0.20 4.39 -1.58
N PHE A 76 0.11 3.97 -0.32
CA PHE A 76 0.08 4.87 0.83
C PHE A 76 0.40 4.11 2.13
N ASN A 77 0.43 4.85 3.25
CA ASN A 77 0.60 4.32 4.60
C ASN A 77 1.87 3.44 4.75
N PHE A 78 3.04 4.03 4.49
CA PHE A 78 4.31 3.34 4.68
C PHE A 78 4.54 3.04 6.16
N VAL A 79 4.72 1.76 6.48
CA VAL A 79 5.08 1.29 7.81
C VAL A 79 6.39 0.50 7.72
N THR A 80 7.41 0.95 8.44
CA THR A 80 8.70 0.24 8.58
C THR A 80 8.52 -1.05 9.38
N ASP A 81 9.27 -2.08 9.01
CA ASP A 81 9.38 -3.34 9.77
C ASP A 81 10.02 -3.14 11.15
#